data_AF-T0TJJ2-F1
#
_entry.id   AF-T0TJJ2-F1
#
_cell.length_a   1.000
_cell.length_b   1.000
_cell.length_c   1.000
_cell.angle_alpha   90.00
_cell.angle_beta   90.00
_cell.angle_gamma   90.00
#
_symmetry.space_group_name_H-M   'P 1'
#
loop_
_entity.id
_entity.type
_entity.pdbx_description
1 polymer ?
#
loop_
_entity_poly.entity_id
_entity_poly.type
_entity_poly.pdbx_seq_one_letter_code
_entity_poly.pdbx_strand_id
1 'polypeptide(L)'
;MKITLTKEKGPKISKYIYGHFAEHLGRCIYEGIYVGEDSSIPNVNGMRTDVVEALKNIKIPVLRWPGGCFADEYHWKDGIGPKENRKKLLTLTGVV
;
A
#
# COMPACT_ATOMS: atom_id res chain seq x y z
N MET A 1 26.06 29.84 14.21
CA MET A 1 25.07 29.85 13.11
C MET A 1 23.80 30.50 13.61
N LYS A 2 23.27 31.51 12.93
CA LYS A 2 22.02 32.20 13.32
C LYS A 2 20.94 31.83 12.31
N ILE A 3 19.85 31.22 12.77
CA ILE A 3 18.66 30.91 11.95
C ILE A 3 17.62 32.00 12.21
N THR A 4 17.03 32.54 11.15
CA THR A 4 15.93 33.51 11.22
C THR A 4 14.70 32.89 10.56
N LEU A 5 13.59 32.82 11.30
CA LEU A 5 12.28 32.44 10.77
C LEU A 5 11.48 33.70 10.46
N THR A 6 11.02 33.87 9.22
CA THR A 6 10.13 34.97 8.83
C THR A 6 8.66 34.56 9.03
N LYS A 7 7.77 35.54 9.22
CA LYS A 7 6.31 35.30 9.32
C LYS A 7 5.60 35.30 7.97
N GLU A 8 6.35 35.46 6.88
CA GLU A 8 5.79 35.48 5.53
C GLU A 8 5.26 34.08 5.16
N LYS A 9 4.02 34.03 4.67
CA LYS A 9 3.41 32.76 4.27
C LYS A 9 3.90 32.38 2.88
N GLY A 10 4.55 31.22 2.77
CA GLY A 10 4.83 30.58 1.50
C GLY A 10 3.60 29.90 0.88
N PRO A 11 3.77 29.20 -0.25
CA PRO A 11 2.73 28.39 -0.85
C PRO A 11 2.19 27.31 0.11
N LYS A 12 0.95 26.88 -0.11
CA LYS A 12 0.37 25.77 0.65
C LYS A 12 1.17 24.50 0.40
N ILE A 13 1.69 23.90 1.46
CA ILE A 13 2.30 22.57 1.39
C ILE A 13 1.19 21.56 1.07
N SER A 14 1.28 20.94 -0.10
CA SER A 14 0.33 19.91 -0.50
C SER A 14 0.45 18.71 0.42
N LYS A 15 -0.67 18.22 0.96
CA LYS A 15 -0.65 16.99 1.78
C LYS A 15 -0.10 15.80 1.00
N TYR A 16 -0.24 15.77 -0.33
CA TYR A 16 0.16 14.64 -1.16
C TYR A 16 1.68 14.41 -1.26
N ILE A 17 2.51 15.32 -0.74
CA ILE A 17 3.95 15.04 -0.57
C ILE A 17 4.21 13.96 0.49
N TYR A 18 3.24 13.72 1.37
CA TYR A 18 3.25 12.64 2.37
C TYR A 18 2.54 11.37 1.85
N GLY A 19 2.51 11.16 0.53
CA GLY A 19 1.94 9.98 -0.09
C GLY A 19 2.77 8.72 0.18
N HIS A 20 2.12 7.56 0.09
CA HIS A 20 2.75 6.26 0.27
C HIS A 20 2.72 5.44 -1.03
N PHE A 21 3.50 4.36 -1.05
CA PHE A 21 3.60 3.43 -2.17
C PHE A 21 3.63 1.99 -1.65
N ALA A 22 2.77 1.14 -2.22
CA ALA A 22 2.72 -0.30 -1.93
C ALA A 22 2.73 -1.08 -3.25
N GLU A 23 3.72 -1.94 -3.41
CA GLU A 23 3.93 -2.80 -4.58
C GLU A 23 3.70 -4.26 -4.18
N HIS A 24 3.29 -5.10 -5.13
CA HIS A 24 3.38 -6.56 -4.97
C HIS A 24 4.85 -7.00 -4.99
N LEU A 25 5.55 -6.77 -3.87
CA LEU A 25 6.96 -7.08 -3.68
C LEU A 25 7.20 -7.59 -2.26
N GLY A 26 7.73 -8.79 -2.15
CA GLY A 26 8.02 -9.44 -0.87
C GLY A 26 6.76 -9.57 -0.03
N ARG A 27 6.87 -9.09 1.21
CA ARG A 27 5.78 -9.11 2.20
C ARG A 27 5.02 -7.79 2.28
N CYS A 28 5.14 -6.91 1.28
CA CYS A 28 4.50 -5.59 1.34
C CYS A 28 2.96 -5.74 1.34
N ILE A 29 2.41 -6.52 0.41
CA ILE A 29 0.97 -6.79 0.35
C ILE A 29 0.61 -8.03 1.16
N TYR A 30 1.12 -9.21 0.78
CA TYR A 30 0.86 -10.44 1.54
C TYR A 30 1.65 -10.44 2.85
N GLU A 31 1.00 -10.82 3.96
CA GLU A 31 1.49 -10.71 5.35
C GLU A 31 1.61 -9.27 5.90
N GLY A 32 2.00 -8.31 5.05
CA GLY A 32 2.18 -6.90 5.43
C GLY A 32 0.90 -6.09 5.49
N ILE A 33 -0.04 -6.31 4.57
CA ILE A 33 -1.34 -5.61 4.53
C ILE A 33 -2.49 -6.63 4.53
N TYR A 34 -2.42 -7.64 3.66
CA TYR A 34 -3.41 -8.69 3.51
C TYR A 34 -2.88 -10.00 4.08
N VAL A 35 -3.61 -10.57 5.04
CA VAL A 35 -3.30 -11.81 5.74
C VAL A 35 -4.29 -12.95 5.42
N GLY A 36 -5.38 -12.65 4.71
CA GLY A 36 -6.47 -13.60 4.42
C GLY A 36 -7.58 -13.56 5.47
N GLU A 37 -8.82 -13.84 5.04
CA GLU A 37 -10.02 -13.76 5.90
C GLU A 37 -9.98 -14.77 7.05
N ASP A 38 -9.43 -15.97 6.79
CA ASP A 38 -9.32 -17.05 7.78
C ASP A 38 -8.04 -16.95 8.65
N SER A 39 -7.30 -15.84 8.57
CA SER A 39 -6.08 -15.64 9.35
C SER A 39 -6.37 -15.52 10.85
N SER A 40 -5.49 -16.07 11.68
CA SER A 40 -5.52 -15.83 13.14
C SER A 40 -5.11 -14.39 13.52
N ILE A 41 -4.49 -13.64 12.59
CA ILE A 41 -4.18 -12.23 12.78
C ILE A 41 -5.48 -11.43 12.68
N PRO A 42 -5.80 -10.54 13.65
CA PRO A 42 -7.00 -9.71 13.61
C PRO A 42 -7.11 -8.93 12.30
N ASN A 43 -8.21 -9.14 11.57
CA ASN A 43 -8.39 -8.60 10.24
C ASN A 43 -9.86 -8.27 9.93
N VAL A 44 -10.07 -7.41 8.94
CA VAL A 44 -11.37 -7.16 8.30
C VAL A 44 -11.23 -7.45 6.81
N ASN A 45 -11.99 -8.40 6.28
CA ASN A 45 -11.90 -8.86 4.88
C ASN A 45 -10.47 -9.27 4.48
N GLY A 46 -9.72 -9.87 5.41
CA GLY A 46 -8.33 -10.27 5.24
C GLY A 46 -7.30 -9.15 5.39
N MET A 47 -7.70 -7.90 5.62
CA MET A 47 -6.80 -6.78 5.85
C MET A 47 -6.49 -6.65 7.35
N ARG A 48 -5.22 -6.77 7.75
CA ARG A 48 -4.85 -6.74 9.17
C ARG A 48 -5.14 -5.40 9.82
N THR A 49 -5.86 -5.41 10.94
CA THR A 49 -6.42 -4.18 11.53
C THR A 49 -5.36 -3.25 12.12
N ASP A 50 -4.30 -3.80 12.69
CA ASP A 50 -3.20 -3.04 13.28
C ASP A 50 -2.50 -2.11 12.28
N VAL A 51 -2.23 -2.59 11.06
CA VAL A 51 -1.63 -1.78 9.99
C VAL A 51 -2.62 -0.74 9.46
N VAL A 52 -3.88 -1.11 9.26
CA VAL A 52 -4.92 -0.17 8.81
C VAL A 52 -5.08 0.98 9.81
N GLU A 53 -5.13 0.70 11.11
CA GLU A 53 -5.25 1.73 12.14
C GLU A 53 -3.99 2.60 12.23
N ALA A 54 -2.79 2.02 12.08
CA ALA A 54 -1.55 2.79 12.02
C ALA A 54 -1.55 3.79 10.84
N LEU A 55 -1.98 3.35 9.64
CA LEU A 55 -2.07 4.20 8.45
C LEU A 55 -3.12 5.32 8.60
N LYS A 56 -4.25 5.03 9.27
CA LYS A 56 -5.27 6.03 9.61
C LYS A 56 -4.72 7.09 10.56
N ASN A 57 -3.97 6.67 11.58
CA ASN A 57 -3.40 7.57 12.60
C ASN A 57 -2.45 8.60 12.00
N ILE A 58 -1.66 8.22 10.98
CA ILE A 58 -0.77 9.14 10.27
C ILE A 58 -1.45 9.89 9.11
N LYS A 59 -2.75 9.64 8.88
CA LYS A 59 -3.59 10.35 7.90
C LYS A 59 -3.00 10.33 6.48
N ILE A 60 -2.64 9.13 5.99
CA ILE A 60 -2.07 9.01 4.65
C ILE A 60 -3.02 9.64 3.61
N PRO A 61 -2.51 10.53 2.74
CA PRO A 61 -3.35 11.29 1.82
C PRO A 61 -3.64 10.53 0.52
N VAL A 62 -2.74 9.63 0.14
CA VAL A 62 -2.78 8.83 -1.10
C VAL A 62 -1.85 7.63 -0.96
N LEU A 63 -2.21 6.53 -1.62
CA LEU A 63 -1.41 5.31 -1.74
C LEU A 63 -1.34 4.91 -3.22
N ARG A 64 -0.13 4.76 -3.77
CA ARG A 64 0.08 4.21 -5.12
C ARG A 64 0.17 2.68 -5.06
N TRP A 65 -0.54 1.98 -5.93
CA TRP A 65 -0.56 0.51 -6.10
C TRP A 65 -1.10 0.20 -7.52
N PRO A 66 -0.72 -0.90 -8.21
CA PRO A 66 0.21 -1.99 -7.82
C PRO A 66 1.65 -1.72 -8.30
N GLY A 67 2.10 -0.47 -8.16
CA GLY A 67 3.19 0.16 -8.93
C GLY A 67 4.59 -0.46 -8.82
N GLY A 68 5.59 0.30 -9.27
CA GLY A 68 6.95 -0.22 -9.41
C GLY A 68 7.05 -1.11 -10.65
N CYS A 69 8.06 -1.97 -10.72
CA CYS A 69 8.27 -2.84 -11.86
C CYS A 69 7.14 -3.87 -12.00
N PHE A 70 6.46 -4.22 -10.90
CA PHE A 70 5.32 -5.14 -10.95
C PHE A 70 4.20 -4.63 -11.87
N ALA A 71 3.92 -3.32 -11.87
CA ALA A 71 2.85 -2.75 -12.67
C ALA A 71 3.13 -2.79 -14.19
N ASP A 72 4.39 -2.94 -14.59
CA ASP A 72 4.77 -2.97 -16.01
C ASP A 72 4.30 -4.26 -16.70
N GLU A 73 4.15 -5.35 -15.93
CA GLU A 73 3.75 -6.68 -16.42
C GLU A 73 2.37 -7.13 -15.90
N TYR A 74 1.77 -6.37 -14.99
CA TYR A 74 0.51 -6.74 -14.34
C TYR A 74 -0.70 -6.55 -15.24
N HIS A 75 -1.43 -7.63 -15.48
CA HIS A 75 -2.69 -7.61 -16.20
C HIS A 75 -3.86 -7.55 -15.20
N TRP A 76 -4.48 -6.38 -15.04
CA TRP A 76 -5.51 -6.16 -14.01
C TRP A 76 -6.67 -7.16 -14.00
N LYS A 77 -7.01 -7.75 -15.15
CA LYS A 77 -8.06 -8.78 -15.27
C LYS A 77 -7.73 -10.05 -14.50
N ASP A 78 -6.45 -10.35 -14.29
CA ASP A 78 -6.00 -11.52 -13.55
C ASP A 78 -6.26 -11.37 -12.04
N GLY A 79 -6.47 -10.14 -11.53
CA GLY A 79 -6.71 -9.86 -10.11
C GLY A 79 -8.18 -9.70 -9.69
N ILE A 80 -9.14 -9.91 -10.60
CA ILE A 80 -10.59 -9.73 -10.34
C ILE A 80 -11.39 -11.01 -10.59
N GLY A 81 -12.67 -11.02 -10.18
CA GLY A 81 -13.55 -12.19 -10.29
C GLY A 81 -13.36 -13.20 -9.14
N PRO A 82 -13.97 -14.41 -9.25
CA PRO A 82 -13.84 -15.45 -8.23
C PRO A 82 -12.37 -15.82 -7.97
N LYS A 83 -11.96 -15.93 -6.69
CA LYS A 83 -10.54 -16.09 -6.30
C LYS A 83 -9.93 -17.34 -6.93
N GLU A 84 -10.70 -18.41 -7.05
CA GLU A 84 -10.34 -19.70 -7.65
C GLU A 84 -10.03 -19.63 -9.16
N ASN A 85 -10.52 -18.60 -9.85
CA ASN A 85 -10.33 -18.40 -11.29
C ASN A 85 -9.23 -17.39 -11.62
N ARG A 86 -8.65 -16.73 -10.60
CA ARG A 86 -7.59 -15.74 -10.78
C ARG A 86 -6.27 -16.45 -11.11
N LYS A 87 -5.51 -15.87 -12.04
CA LYS A 87 -4.21 -16.44 -12.40
C LYS A 87 -3.20 -16.16 -11.29
N LYS A 88 -2.39 -17.17 -11.00
CA LYS A 88 -1.21 -17.04 -10.13
C LYS A 88 -0.08 -16.39 -10.93
N LEU A 89 0.45 -15.28 -10.44
CA LEU A 89 1.59 -14.61 -11.06
C LEU A 89 2.86 -14.93 -10.28
N LEU A 90 3.84 -15.55 -10.93
CA LEU A 90 5.16 -15.74 -10.34
C LEU A 90 5.95 -14.44 -10.39
N THR A 91 6.37 -13.96 -9.23
CA THR A 91 7.28 -12.81 -9.08
C THR A 91 8.60 -13.28 -8.47
N LEU A 92 9.62 -12.40 -8.50
CA LEU A 92 10.90 -12.66 -7.83
C LEU A 92 10.77 -13.01 -6.35
N THR A 93 9.68 -12.58 -5.71
CA THR A 93 9.47 -12.71 -4.27
C THR A 93 8.44 -13.76 -3.89
N GLY A 94 7.89 -14.49 -4.86
CA GLY A 94 6.87 -15.51 -4.61
C GLY A 94 5.70 -15.42 -5.59
N VAL A 95 4.67 -16.20 -5.30
CA VAL A 95 3.44 -16.22 -6.11
C VAL A 95 2.49 -15.16 -5.57
N VAL A 96 2.10 -14.25 -6.46
CA VAL A 96 1.10 -13.21 -6.24
C VAL A 96 -0.24 -13.61 -6.82
#